data_AF-A0A6C0H454-F1
#
_entry.id   AF-A0A6C0H454-F1
#
_cell.length_a   1.000
_cell.length_b   1.000
_cell.length_c   1.000
_cell.angle_alpha   90.00
_cell.angle_beta   90.00
_cell.angle_gamma   90.00
#
_symmetry.space_group_name_H-M   'P 1'
#
loop_
_entity.id
_entity.type
_entity.pdbx_description
1 polymer ?
#
loop_
_entity_poly.entity_id
_entity_poly.type
_entity_poly.pdbx_seq_one_letter_code
_entity_poly.pdbx_strand_id
1 'polypeptide(L)'
;MDSYIHEKISDSDLCNETYSLDILKKNINNLNKKVVLKTQKLTPQFCIKYILDTAIVSGNQESGVYTKEHILRLQTHISSQEFDKYYLEYVIKGNSNNTI
;
A
#
# COMPACT_ATOMS: atom_id res chain seq x y z
N MET A 1 24.35 -17.19 -10.86
CA MET A 1 22.97 -17.62 -11.15
C MET A 1 22.19 -17.46 -9.86
N ASP A 2 21.82 -16.21 -9.57
CA ASP A 2 21.17 -15.86 -8.32
C ASP A 2 19.75 -16.40 -8.37
N SER A 3 19.55 -17.58 -7.79
CA SER A 3 18.23 -18.09 -7.47
C SER A 3 17.63 -17.15 -6.43
N TYR A 4 17.00 -16.07 -6.90
CA TYR A 4 16.23 -15.17 -6.04
C TYR A 4 15.06 -15.98 -5.51
N ILE A 5 15.28 -16.62 -4.36
CA ILE A 5 14.22 -17.19 -3.54
C ILE A 5 13.22 -16.05 -3.36
N HIS A 6 12.08 -16.16 -4.04
CA HIS A 6 10.94 -15.31 -3.74
C HIS A 6 10.47 -15.78 -2.39
N GLU A 7 10.92 -15.09 -1.34
CA GLU A 7 10.42 -15.31 0.00
C GLU A 7 8.92 -15.03 -0.02
N LYS A 8 8.16 -16.12 -0.03
CA LYS A 8 6.72 -16.10 -0.06
C LYS A 8 6.27 -16.01 1.39
N ILE A 9 5.64 -14.92 1.73
CA ILE A 9 5.12 -14.66 3.06
C ILE A 9 3.58 -14.72 3.05
N SER A 10 3.00 -15.07 4.19
CA SER A 10 1.56 -15.14 4.42
C SER A 10 1.08 -14.11 5.43
N ASP A 11 -0.23 -13.91 5.51
CA ASP A 11 -0.84 -12.99 6.49
C ASP A 11 -0.53 -13.37 7.94
N SER A 12 -0.39 -14.67 8.22
CA SER A 12 -0.02 -15.18 9.54
C SER A 12 1.40 -14.79 9.91
N ASP A 13 2.31 -14.76 8.93
CA ASP A 13 3.71 -14.38 9.16
C ASP A 13 3.79 -12.89 9.49
N LEU A 14 3.01 -12.05 8.81
CA LEU A 14 2.92 -10.60 9.10
C LEU A 14 2.51 -10.30 10.54
N CYS A 15 1.68 -11.15 11.15
CA CYS A 15 1.25 -10.97 12.55
C CYS A 15 2.36 -11.25 13.56
N ASN A 16 3.38 -12.02 13.18
CA ASN A 16 4.48 -12.43 14.06
C ASN A 16 5.77 -11.67 13.77
N GLU A 17 5.98 -11.27 12.52
CA GLU A 17 7.23 -10.67 12.04
C GLU A 17 6.99 -9.39 11.22
N THR A 18 7.98 -8.51 11.25
CA THR A 18 8.00 -7.31 10.40
C THR A 18 8.92 -7.50 9.22
N TYR A 19 8.43 -7.22 8.01
CA TYR A 19 9.18 -7.40 6.77
C TYR A 19 9.56 -6.06 6.15
N SER A 20 10.61 -6.09 5.32
CA SER A 20 11.02 -4.92 4.54
C SER A 20 9.99 -4.58 3.47
N LEU A 21 9.92 -3.31 3.07
CA LEU A 21 9.00 -2.85 2.03
C LEU A 21 9.22 -3.57 0.69
N ASP A 22 10.45 -4.01 0.38
CA ASP A 22 10.75 -4.78 -0.83
C ASP A 22 10.11 -6.16 -0.83
N ILE A 23 10.11 -6.86 0.31
CA ILE A 23 9.46 -8.16 0.46
C ILE A 23 7.94 -7.98 0.40
N LEU A 24 7.41 -6.98 1.11
CA LEU A 24 5.99 -6.65 1.10
C LEU A 24 5.51 -6.31 -0.32
N LYS A 25 6.25 -5.49 -1.07
CA LYS A 25 5.94 -5.12 -2.45
C LYS A 25 5.80 -6.34 -3.36
N LYS A 26 6.66 -7.34 -3.22
CA LYS A 26 6.62 -8.57 -4.05
C LYS A 26 5.41 -9.44 -3.72
N ASN A 27 4.96 -9.42 -2.47
CA ASN A 27 3.90 -10.29 -1.98
C ASN A 27 2.53 -9.59 -1.83
N ILE A 28 2.46 -8.25 -1.99
CA ILE A 28 1.28 -7.44 -1.65
C ILE A 28 -0.02 -7.89 -2.36
N ASN A 29 0.09 -8.45 -3.56
CA ASN A 29 -1.05 -8.95 -4.33
C ASN A 29 -1.64 -10.25 -3.74
N ASN A 30 -0.83 -11.00 -2.99
CA ASN A 30 -1.23 -12.26 -2.35
C ASN A 30 -1.51 -12.09 -0.84
N LEU A 31 -1.34 -10.88 -0.31
CA LEU A 31 -1.51 -10.56 1.10
C LEU A 31 -2.78 -9.74 1.32
N ASN A 32 -3.35 -9.87 2.51
CA ASN A 32 -4.45 -9.03 2.94
C ASN A 32 -3.92 -7.64 3.32
N LYS A 33 -4.23 -6.65 2.48
CA LYS A 33 -3.86 -5.24 2.68
C LYS A 33 -4.22 -4.69 4.07
N LYS A 34 -5.31 -5.15 4.70
CA LYS A 34 -5.68 -4.76 6.07
C LYS A 34 -4.73 -5.33 7.11
N VAL A 35 -4.26 -6.58 6.93
CA VAL A 35 -3.27 -7.19 7.82
C VAL A 35 -1.95 -6.46 7.66
N VAL A 36 -1.52 -6.18 6.44
CA VAL A 36 -0.30 -5.39 6.15
C VAL A 36 -0.38 -4.01 6.83
N LEU A 37 -1.49 -3.27 6.67
CA LEU A 37 -1.71 -1.98 7.32
C LEU A 37 -1.73 -2.02 8.84
N LYS A 38 -2.04 -3.15 9.47
CA LYS A 38 -2.12 -3.27 10.93
C LYS A 38 -0.84 -3.74 11.57
N THR A 39 -0.07 -4.54 10.86
CA THR A 39 1.08 -5.26 11.40
C THR A 39 2.40 -4.62 11.01
N GLN A 40 2.44 -3.95 9.85
CA GLN A 40 3.68 -3.41 9.28
C GLN A 40 3.72 -1.90 9.43
N LYS A 41 4.92 -1.34 9.62
CA LYS A 41 5.16 0.10 9.59
C LYS A 41 5.44 0.54 8.15
N LEU A 42 4.43 1.08 7.49
CA LEU A 42 4.50 1.47 6.09
C LEU A 42 4.85 2.93 5.92
N THR A 43 5.45 3.26 4.78
CA THR A 43 5.66 4.65 4.34
C THR A 43 4.44 5.16 3.58
N PRO A 44 4.15 6.47 3.58
CA PRO A 44 3.03 7.04 2.81
C PRO A 44 3.07 6.65 1.32
N GLN A 45 4.25 6.66 0.71
CA GLN A 45 4.44 6.32 -0.71
C GLN A 45 4.02 4.87 -1.00
N PHE A 46 4.33 3.94 -0.09
CA PHE A 46 3.93 2.55 -0.21
C PHE A 46 2.41 2.41 -0.12
N CYS A 47 1.80 3.07 0.87
CA CYS A 47 0.36 3.09 1.06
C CYS A 47 -0.35 3.62 -0.19
N ILE A 48 0.08 4.76 -0.73
CA ILE A 48 -0.53 5.39 -1.90
C ILE A 48 -0.40 4.50 -3.15
N LYS A 49 0.74 3.85 -3.33
CA LYS A 49 1.02 3.11 -4.57
C LYS A 49 0.41 1.71 -4.61
N TYR A 50 0.32 1.02 -3.47
CA TYR A 50 -0.02 -0.41 -3.44
C TYR A 50 -1.29 -0.72 -2.65
N ILE A 51 -1.77 0.21 -1.82
CA ILE A 51 -2.89 -0.04 -0.90
C ILE A 51 -4.07 0.87 -1.19
N LEU A 52 -3.82 2.18 -1.34
CA LEU A 52 -4.83 3.20 -1.58
C LEU A 52 -5.62 2.84 -2.83
N ASP A 53 -6.93 2.75 -2.65
CA ASP A 53 -7.82 2.53 -3.77
C ASP A 53 -8.21 3.88 -4.38
N THR A 54 -7.58 4.21 -5.51
CA THR A 54 -7.87 5.45 -6.26
C THR A 54 -8.96 5.25 -7.31
N ALA A 55 -9.45 4.02 -7.48
CA ALA A 55 -10.48 3.75 -8.45
C ALA A 55 -11.82 4.23 -7.88
N ILE A 56 -12.32 5.35 -8.41
CA ILE A 56 -13.69 5.82 -8.20
C ILE A 56 -14.62 4.87 -9.00
N VAL A 57 -14.73 3.61 -8.57
CA VAL A 57 -15.63 2.66 -9.24
C VAL A 57 -17.05 2.92 -8.74
N SER A 58 -17.74 3.74 -9.51
CA SER A 58 -19.17 3.66 -9.78
C SER A 58 -19.74 2.26 -9.49
N GLY A 59 -20.38 2.09 -8.33
CA GLY A 59 -21.45 1.10 -8.14
C GLY A 59 -21.09 -0.37 -7.93
N ASN A 60 -19.89 -0.73 -7.45
CA ASN A 60 -19.64 -2.11 -7.02
C ASN A 60 -19.26 -2.17 -5.52
N GLN A 61 -20.24 -2.51 -4.68
CA GLN A 61 -20.24 -2.33 -3.22
C GLN A 61 -19.45 -3.37 -2.42
N GLU A 62 -18.59 -4.19 -3.05
CA GLU A 62 -18.12 -5.42 -2.39
C GLU A 62 -16.60 -5.55 -2.17
N SER A 63 -15.81 -4.49 -2.38
CA SER A 63 -14.40 -4.51 -1.99
C SER A 63 -14.11 -3.45 -0.94
N GLY A 64 -13.52 -3.85 0.18
CA GLY A 64 -13.13 -2.97 1.28
C GLY A 64 -12.20 -1.86 0.80
N VAL A 65 -12.80 -0.73 0.42
CA VAL A 65 -12.11 0.44 -0.12
C VAL A 65 -11.12 0.94 0.93
N TYR A 66 -9.84 0.95 0.58
CA TYR A 66 -8.79 1.51 1.43
C TYR A 66 -8.67 3.00 1.13
N THR A 67 -9.49 3.80 1.81
CA THR A 67 -9.45 5.27 1.71
C THR A 67 -8.27 5.83 2.50
N LYS A 68 -7.89 7.07 2.20
CA LYS A 68 -6.90 7.84 2.99
C LYS A 68 -7.19 7.78 4.49
N GLU A 69 -8.43 8.05 4.90
CA GLU A 69 -8.83 8.06 6.31
C GLU A 69 -8.62 6.70 6.97
N HIS A 70 -8.96 5.62 6.26
CA HIS A 70 -8.76 4.25 6.76
C HIS A 70 -7.28 3.93 6.95
N ILE A 71 -6.43 4.35 6.01
CA ILE A 71 -4.98 4.16 6.09
C ILE A 71 -4.41 4.95 7.27
N LEU A 72 -4.72 6.24 7.39
CA LEU A 72 -4.20 7.11 8.46
C LEU A 72 -4.66 6.64 9.85
N ARG A 73 -5.86 6.06 9.96
CA ARG A 73 -6.35 5.48 11.21
C ARG A 73 -5.54 4.27 11.66
N LEU A 74 -4.99 3.49 10.74
CA LEU A 74 -4.19 2.29 11.03
C LEU A 74 -2.68 2.60 11.10
N GLN A 75 -2.22 3.61 10.39
CA GLN A 75 -0.83 4.03 10.30
C GLN A 75 -0.67 5.41 10.96
N THR A 76 -0.86 5.47 12.27
CA THR A 76 -0.95 6.73 13.03
C THR A 76 0.35 7.55 13.04
N HIS A 77 1.48 6.97 12.64
CA HIS A 77 2.75 7.69 12.45
C HIS A 77 2.77 8.53 11.17
N ILE A 78 1.85 8.30 10.23
CA ILE A 78 1.75 9.08 9.00
C ILE A 78 0.83 10.27 9.27
N SER A 79 1.34 11.48 9.09
CA SER A 79 0.49 12.67 9.16
C SER A 79 -0.36 12.82 7.89
N SER A 80 -1.56 13.39 8.02
CA SER A 80 -2.39 13.69 6.85
C SER A 80 -1.67 14.58 5.85
N GLN A 81 -0.92 15.59 6.33
CA GLN A 81 -0.18 16.52 5.47
C GLN A 81 0.90 15.80 4.65
N GLU A 82 1.64 14.89 5.29
CA GLU A 82 2.66 14.08 4.62
C GLU A 82 2.02 13.16 3.59
N PHE A 83 0.90 12.52 3.93
CA PHE A 83 0.15 11.69 2.99
C PHE A 83 -0.31 12.49 1.77
N ASP A 84 -0.91 13.67 1.98
CA ASP A 84 -1.42 14.52 0.90
C ASP A 84 -0.30 15.00 -0.02
N LYS A 85 0.86 15.37 0.56
CA LYS A 85 2.05 15.74 -0.21
C LYS A 85 2.47 14.61 -1.16
N TYR A 86 2.61 13.39 -0.65
CA TYR A 86 3.01 12.25 -1.48
C TYR A 86 1.94 11.83 -2.47
N TYR A 87 0.66 11.99 -2.13
CA TYR A 87 -0.45 11.69 -3.04
C TYR A 87 -0.44 12.65 -4.23
N LEU A 88 -0.26 13.95 -3.96
CA LEU A 88 -0.15 14.96 -5.02
C LEU A 88 1.05 14.68 -5.94
N GLU A 89 2.22 14.36 -5.37
CA GLU A 89 3.40 13.95 -6.17
C GLU A 89 3.12 12.71 -7.03
N TYR A 90 2.39 11.73 -6.50
CA TYR A 90 2.01 10.51 -7.23
C TYR A 90 1.09 10.83 -8.41
N VAL A 91 0.05 11.65 -8.21
CA VAL A 91 -0.89 12.06 -9.26
C VAL A 91 -0.19 12.88 -10.34
N ILE A 92 0.65 13.84 -9.97
CA ILE A 92 1.42 14.65 -10.93
C ILE A 92 2.31 13.76 -11.79
N LYS A 93 3.07 12.84 -11.17
CA LYS A 93 3.91 11.88 -11.90
C LYS A 93 3.11 10.96 -12.82
N GLY A 94 1.93 10.52 -12.38
CA GLY A 94 1.02 9.71 -13.19
C GLY A 94 0.56 10.45 -14.45
N ASN A 95 0.22 11.74 -14.32
CA ASN A 95 -0.24 12.56 -15.44
C ASN A 95 0.89 12.90 -16.44
N SER A 96 2.13 13.09 -15.96
CA SER A 96 3.29 13.33 -16.86
C SER A 96 3.64 12.15 -17.76
N ASN A 97 3.24 10.92 -17.39
CA ASN A 97 3.53 9.72 -18.18
C ASN A 97 2.48 9.43 -19.28
N ASN A 98 1.39 10.21 -19.35
CA ASN A 98 0.32 10.07 -20.34
C ASN A 98 0.39 11.12 -21.47
N THR A 99 1.49 11.88 -21.55
CA THR A 99 1.71 12.88 -22.61
C THR A 99 2.87 12.45 -23.51
N ILE A 100 2.63 11.48 -24.40
CA ILE A 100 3.39 11.30 -25.65
C ILE A 100 2.46 10.77 -26.74
#